data_AF-A0A5N8XC89-F1
#
_entry.id   AF-A0A5N8XC89-F1
#
_cell.length_a   1.000
_cell.length_b   1.000
_cell.length_c   1.000
_cell.angle_alpha   90.00
_cell.angle_beta   90.00
_cell.angle_gamma   90.00
#
_symmetry.space_group_name_H-M   'P 1'
#
loop_
_entity.id
_entity.type
_entity.pdbx_description
1 polymer ?
#
loop_
_entity_poly.entity_id
_entity_poly.type
_entity_poly.pdbx_seq_one_letter_code
_entity_poly.pdbx_strand_id
1 'polypeptide(L)'
;MVGSLVVTAGYGIGIVLMSEIWQLVVVGCVVGAGMGLAYGAMPALIVAAVPVSETAAANSLNTLIRTLGTSFSSAVVGVVLTQMTTGFAGRALPSENGFRRVLAIGAGAAALCCALAAFLPRQRPAPSQRAHRPSRPRQQRQPRNAWHTASTRLSCIRLRREDAMPRRRRGCRLHSN
;
A
#
# COMPACT_ATOMS: atom_id res chain seq x y z
N MET A 1 3.35 6.16 19.04
CA MET A 1 2.55 6.21 20.27
C MET A 1 1.22 6.92 20.03
N VAL A 2 1.19 8.23 19.76
CA VAL A 2 -0.09 8.95 19.54
C VAL A 2 -0.88 8.36 18.36
N GLY A 3 -0.27 8.23 17.18
CA GLY A 3 -0.94 7.65 16.01
C GLY A 3 -1.44 6.22 16.22
N SER A 4 -0.68 5.37 16.91
CA SER A 4 -1.10 3.99 17.22
C SER A 4 -2.27 3.95 18.20
N LEU A 5 -2.26 4.79 19.24
CA LEU A 5 -3.38 4.90 20.19
C LEU A 5 -4.66 5.36 19.51
N VAL A 6 -4.57 6.35 18.61
CA VAL A 6 -5.72 6.84 17.84
C VAL A 6 -6.31 5.74 16.96
N VAL A 7 -5.46 4.95 16.29
CA VAL A 7 -5.92 3.82 15.45
C VAL A 7 -6.56 2.72 16.31
N THR A 8 -5.95 2.35 17.45
CA THR A 8 -6.53 1.34 18.36
C THR A 8 -7.88 1.79 18.90
N ALA A 9 -7.99 3.06 19.34
CA ALA A 9 -9.25 3.62 19.81
C ALA A 9 -10.31 3.67 18.70
N GLY A 10 -9.94 4.08 17.49
CA GLY A 10 -10.85 4.13 16.34
C GLY A 10 -11.45 2.77 16.00
N TYR A 11 -10.61 1.72 15.91
CA TYR A 11 -11.12 0.36 15.70
C TYR A 11 -11.92 -0.17 16.89
N GLY A 12 -11.52 0.14 18.14
CA GLY A 12 -12.27 -0.27 19.33
C GLY A 12 -13.67 0.34 19.40
N ILE A 13 -13.79 1.64 19.09
CA ILE A 13 -15.09 2.33 18.98
C ILE A 13 -15.92 1.73 17.83
N GLY A 14 -15.30 1.45 16.68
CA GLY A 14 -15.98 0.87 15.52
C GLY A 14 -16.58 -0.52 15.74
N ILE A 15 -16.08 -1.30 16.70
CA ILE A 15 -16.67 -2.61 17.06
C ILE A 15 -18.02 -2.47 17.77
N VAL A 16 -18.20 -1.37 18.51
CA VAL A 16 -19.43 -1.06 19.26
C VAL A 16 -20.39 -0.23 18.41
N LEU A 17 -19.83 0.66 17.59
CA LEU A 17 -20.55 1.61 16.74
C LEU A 17 -20.65 1.07 15.31
N MET A 18 -21.53 0.08 15.10
CA MET A 18 -21.78 -0.54 13.80
C MET A 18 -23.26 -0.53 13.38
N SER A 19 -24.08 0.31 14.02
CA SER A 19 -25.52 0.37 13.73
C SER A 19 -25.85 1.16 12.47
N GLU A 20 -25.02 2.14 12.11
CA GLU A 20 -25.28 3.04 10.99
C GLU A 20 -24.05 3.27 10.10
N ILE A 21 -24.27 3.44 8.79
CA ILE A 21 -23.19 3.59 7.79
C ILE A 21 -22.29 4.79 8.09
N TRP A 22 -22.86 5.90 8.58
CA TRP A 22 -22.10 7.11 8.89
C TRP A 22 -21.07 6.88 10.01
N GLN A 23 -21.32 5.93 10.92
CA GLN A 23 -20.39 5.59 12.00
C GLN A 23 -19.11 4.97 11.44
N LEU A 24 -19.24 4.09 10.43
CA LEU A 24 -18.11 3.49 9.72
C LEU A 24 -17.27 4.54 8.98
N VAL A 25 -17.92 5.57 8.41
CA VAL A 25 -17.22 6.69 7.77
C VAL A 25 -16.40 7.47 8.80
N VAL A 26 -17.00 7.81 9.95
CA VAL A 26 -16.31 8.50 11.04
C VAL A 26 -15.12 7.69 11.55
N VAL A 27 -15.30 6.38 11.76
CA VAL A 27 -14.21 5.48 12.16
C VAL A 27 -13.09 5.49 11.12
N GLY A 28 -13.42 5.42 9.82
CA GLY A 28 -12.45 5.52 8.72
C GLY A 28 -11.66 6.83 8.75
N CYS A 29 -12.31 7.96 9.02
CA CYS A 29 -11.64 9.25 9.17
C CYS A 29 -10.67 9.26 10.37
N VAL A 30 -11.09 8.72 11.53
CA VAL A 30 -10.25 8.64 12.73
C VAL A 30 -9.02 7.76 12.50
N VAL A 31 -9.22 6.57 11.91
CA VAL A 31 -8.12 5.65 11.57
C VAL A 31 -7.18 6.29 10.54
N GLY A 32 -7.73 6.96 9.52
CA GLY A 32 -6.96 7.70 8.51
C GLY A 32 -6.10 8.82 9.12
N ALA A 33 -6.66 9.60 10.04
CA ALA A 33 -5.92 10.62 10.77
C ALA A 33 -4.78 10.02 11.61
N GLY A 34 -5.05 8.92 12.32
CA GLY A 34 -4.04 8.19 13.09
C GLY A 34 -2.91 7.62 12.22
N MET A 35 -3.24 7.06 11.06
CA MET A 35 -2.25 6.59 10.07
C MET A 35 -1.42 7.74 9.50
N GLY A 36 -2.02 8.90 9.22
CA GLY A 36 -1.30 10.10 8.80
C GLY A 36 -0.26 10.56 9.83
N LEU A 37 -0.64 10.61 11.10
CA LEU A 37 0.27 10.95 12.21
C LEU A 37 1.42 9.95 12.33
N ALA A 38 1.15 8.65 12.16
CA ALA A 38 2.17 7.61 12.24
C ALA A 38 3.14 7.65 11.05
N TYR A 39 2.61 7.67 9.82
CA TYR A 39 3.44 7.66 8.61
C TYR A 39 4.17 8.99 8.36
N GLY A 40 3.67 10.11 8.88
CA GLY A 40 4.36 11.40 8.78
C GLY A 40 5.69 11.44 9.56
N ALA A 41 5.76 10.79 10.72
CA ALA A 41 6.96 10.78 11.56
C ALA A 41 7.97 9.67 11.20
N MET A 42 7.51 8.59 10.58
CA MET A 42 8.32 7.37 10.38
C MET A 42 9.58 7.57 9.51
N PRO A 43 9.54 8.23 8.34
CA PRO A 43 10.72 8.42 7.50
C PRO A 43 11.81 9.24 8.21
N ALA A 44 11.40 10.28 8.93
CA ALA A 44 12.31 11.13 9.70
C ALA A 44 13.07 10.34 10.77
N LEU A 45 12.40 9.40 11.45
CA LEU A 45 13.02 8.51 12.43
C LEU A 45 14.00 7.51 11.79
N ILE A 46 13.68 6.99 10.61
CA ILE A 46 14.54 6.04 9.88
C ILE A 46 15.84 6.72 9.45
N VAL A 47 15.76 7.91 8.84
CA VAL A 47 16.95 8.65 8.38
C VAL A 47 17.83 9.06 9.56
N ALA A 48 17.26 9.32 10.74
CA ALA A 48 18.03 9.65 11.94
C ALA A 48 18.80 8.46 12.54
N ALA A 49 18.38 7.21 12.27
CA ALA A 49 18.94 6.01 12.87
C ALA A 49 19.97 5.28 11.99
N VAL A 50 20.08 5.66 10.70
CA VAL A 50 20.88 4.93 9.70
C VAL A 50 21.95 5.87 9.11
N PRO A 51 23.20 5.40 8.87
CA PRO A 51 24.21 6.20 8.19
C PRO A 51 23.72 6.74 6.84
N VAL A 52 24.22 7.91 6.44
CA VAL A 52 23.75 8.61 5.23
C VAL A 52 23.92 7.76 3.95
N SER A 53 24.92 6.86 3.91
CA SER A 53 25.14 5.93 2.81
C SER A 53 24.05 4.85 2.68
N GLU A 54 23.44 4.44 3.79
CA GLU A 54 22.47 3.35 3.87
C GLU A 54 21.01 3.84 3.92
N THR A 55 20.78 5.17 3.95
CA THR A 55 19.44 5.77 4.06
C THR A 55 18.52 5.38 2.90
N ALA A 56 19.08 5.25 1.68
CA ALA A 56 18.33 4.84 0.50
C ALA A 56 17.83 3.38 0.61
N ALA A 57 18.68 2.48 1.14
CA ALA A 57 18.32 1.09 1.40
C ALA A 57 17.29 0.97 2.54
N ALA A 58 17.42 1.77 3.60
CA ALA A 58 16.48 1.78 4.71
C ALA A 58 15.08 2.26 4.30
N ASN A 59 14.98 3.30 3.46
CA ASN A 59 13.68 3.81 3.00
C ASN A 59 12.99 2.86 2.01
N SER A 60 13.75 2.20 1.13
CA SER A 60 13.18 1.20 0.22
C SER A 60 12.72 -0.04 0.98
N LEU A 61 13.48 -0.51 1.98
CA LEU A 61 13.08 -1.61 2.85
C LEU A 61 11.81 -1.27 3.65
N ASN A 62 11.70 -0.07 4.21
CA ASN A 62 10.48 0.39 4.89
C ASN A 62 9.26 0.36 3.95
N THR A 63 9.44 0.81 2.71
CA THR A 63 8.38 0.77 1.70
C THR A 63 8.01 -0.66 1.32
N LEU A 64 8.98 -1.56 1.22
CA LEU A 64 8.76 -2.97 0.93
C LEU A 64 7.94 -3.66 2.03
N ILE A 65 8.38 -3.53 3.28
CA ILE A 65 7.68 -4.11 4.45
C ILE A 65 6.26 -3.57 4.54
N ARG A 66 6.08 -2.26 4.35
CA ARG A 66 4.75 -1.64 4.35
C ARG A 66 3.85 -2.20 3.26
N THR A 67 4.36 -2.28 2.02
CA THR A 67 3.59 -2.79 0.88
C THR A 67 3.21 -4.26 1.09
N LEU A 68 4.15 -5.09 1.56
CA LEU A 68 3.86 -6.47 1.93
C LEU A 68 2.77 -6.55 3.00
N GLY A 69 2.90 -5.76 4.07
CA GLY A 69 1.90 -5.70 5.14
C GLY A 69 0.51 -5.30 4.63
N THR A 70 0.41 -4.31 3.75
CA THR A 70 -0.88 -3.90 3.16
C THR A 70 -1.47 -4.98 2.25
N SER A 71 -0.64 -5.71 1.51
CA SER A 71 -1.09 -6.83 0.67
C SER A 71 -1.62 -7.99 1.51
N PHE A 72 -0.90 -8.39 2.57
CA PHE A 72 -1.35 -9.44 3.50
C PHE A 72 -2.65 -9.04 4.21
N SER A 73 -2.74 -7.79 4.69
CA SER A 73 -3.94 -7.26 5.31
C SER A 73 -5.14 -7.33 4.36
N SER A 74 -4.97 -6.86 3.12
CA SER A 74 -6.04 -6.88 2.11
C SER A 74 -6.49 -8.31 1.76
N ALA A 75 -5.55 -9.25 1.69
CA ALA A 75 -5.85 -10.67 1.46
C ALA A 75 -6.67 -11.27 2.60
N VAL A 76 -6.25 -11.05 3.86
CA VAL A 76 -6.96 -11.56 5.04
C VAL A 76 -8.38 -10.98 5.12
N VAL A 77 -8.53 -9.66 4.95
CA VAL A 77 -9.85 -9.01 4.95
C VAL A 77 -10.74 -9.57 3.84
N GLY A 78 -10.20 -9.74 2.63
CA GLY A 78 -10.92 -10.31 1.50
C GLY A 78 -11.42 -11.74 1.76
N VAL A 79 -10.55 -12.60 2.33
CA VAL A 79 -10.92 -13.99 2.67
C VAL A 79 -12.03 -14.01 3.73
N VAL A 80 -11.90 -13.22 4.80
CA VAL A 80 -12.90 -13.17 5.89
C VAL A 80 -14.26 -12.71 5.36
N LEU A 81 -14.31 -11.65 4.56
CA LEU A 81 -15.58 -11.17 4.00
C LEU A 81 -16.20 -12.16 3.01
N THR A 82 -15.37 -12.84 2.20
CA THR A 82 -15.84 -13.84 1.24
C THR A 82 -16.42 -15.07 1.93
N GLN A 83 -15.79 -15.52 3.03
CA GLN A 83 -16.29 -16.66 3.80
C GLN A 83 -17.55 -16.34 4.60
N MET A 84 -17.80 -15.07 4.93
CA MET A 84 -18.90 -14.63 5.79
C MET A 84 -19.98 -13.87 5.02
N THR A 85 -20.51 -14.49 3.98
CA THR A 85 -21.58 -13.94 3.17
C THR A 85 -22.95 -14.45 3.58
N THR A 86 -23.96 -13.59 3.47
CA THR A 86 -25.39 -13.90 3.63
C THR A 86 -26.12 -13.60 2.33
N GLY A 87 -27.05 -14.47 1.94
CA GLY A 87 -27.88 -14.26 0.77
C GLY A 87 -28.89 -13.14 1.00
N PHE A 88 -28.84 -12.09 0.19
CA PHE A 88 -29.83 -11.02 0.16
C PHE A 88 -30.33 -10.85 -1.27
N ALA A 89 -31.62 -11.07 -1.51
CA ALA A 89 -32.25 -10.94 -2.84
C ALA A 89 -31.47 -11.67 -3.97
N GLY A 90 -30.96 -12.88 -3.70
CA GLY A 90 -30.21 -13.68 -4.67
C GLY A 90 -28.74 -13.28 -4.88
N ARG A 91 -28.22 -12.30 -4.12
CA ARG A 91 -26.80 -11.90 -4.13
C ARG A 91 -26.13 -12.22 -2.79
N ALA A 92 -24.91 -12.75 -2.83
CA ALA A 92 -24.10 -12.97 -1.64
C ALA A 92 -23.45 -11.64 -1.22
N LEU A 93 -23.92 -11.07 -0.11
CA LEU A 93 -23.36 -9.85 0.48
C LEU A 93 -22.63 -10.21 1.78
N PRO A 94 -21.51 -9.56 2.11
CA PRO A 94 -20.87 -9.76 3.41
C PRO A 94 -21.85 -9.44 4.53
N SER A 95 -21.98 -10.36 5.49
CA SER A 95 -22.84 -10.19 6.64
C SER A 95 -22.30 -9.10 7.58
N GLU A 96 -23.19 -8.49 8.37
CA GLU A 96 -22.80 -7.57 9.44
C GLU A 96 -21.75 -8.19 10.38
N ASN A 97 -21.93 -9.47 10.72
CA ASN A 97 -20.97 -10.25 11.49
C ASN A 97 -19.60 -10.39 10.80
N GLY A 98 -19.56 -10.43 9.46
CA GLY A 98 -18.32 -10.44 8.69
C GLY A 98 -17.54 -9.13 8.86
N PHE A 99 -18.21 -7.98 8.73
CA PHE A 99 -17.61 -6.68 8.97
C PHE A 99 -17.15 -6.50 10.42
N ARG A 100 -17.95 -6.95 11.40
CA ARG A 100 -17.58 -6.91 12.81
C ARG A 100 -16.32 -7.73 13.12
N ARG A 101 -16.15 -8.90 12.47
CA ARG A 101 -14.93 -9.70 12.60
C ARG A 101 -13.71 -9.02 11.97
N VAL A 102 -13.86 -8.40 10.80
CA VAL A 102 -12.78 -7.63 10.18
C VAL A 102 -12.35 -6.46 11.07
N LEU A 103 -13.30 -5.72 11.65
CA LEU A 103 -13.02 -4.65 12.61
C LEU A 103 -12.33 -5.19 13.87
N ALA A 104 -12.75 -6.34 14.38
CA ALA A 104 -12.10 -7.00 15.53
C ALA A 104 -10.65 -7.43 15.24
N ILE A 105 -10.40 -8.00 14.05
CA ILE A 105 -9.04 -8.34 13.60
C ILE A 105 -8.19 -7.06 13.49
N GLY A 106 -8.74 -5.99 12.91
CA GLY A 106 -8.08 -4.69 12.82
C GLY A 106 -7.75 -4.08 14.19
N ALA A 107 -8.70 -4.13 15.14
CA ALA A 107 -8.49 -3.68 16.52
C ALA A 107 -7.39 -4.48 17.23
N GLY A 108 -7.42 -5.81 17.10
CA GLY A 108 -6.42 -6.70 17.67
C GLY A 108 -5.02 -6.44 17.10
N ALA A 109 -4.92 -6.28 15.77
CA ALA A 109 -3.67 -5.93 15.11
C ALA A 109 -3.14 -4.55 15.57
N ALA A 110 -4.01 -3.54 15.66
CA ALA A 110 -3.64 -2.21 16.16
C ALA A 110 -3.19 -2.24 17.62
N ALA A 111 -3.89 -2.99 18.48
CA ALA A 111 -3.52 -3.18 19.88
C ALA A 111 -2.15 -3.88 20.02
N LEU A 112 -1.92 -4.93 19.22
CA LEU A 112 -0.62 -5.62 19.16
C LEU A 112 0.49 -4.66 18.71
N CYS A 113 0.28 -3.86 17.67
CA CYS A 113 1.23 -2.83 17.26
C CYS A 113 1.50 -1.81 18.37
N CYS A 114 0.47 -1.37 19.10
CA CYS A 114 0.63 -0.45 20.22
C CYS A 114 1.45 -1.08 21.35
N ALA A 115 1.18 -2.35 21.69
CA ALA A 115 1.94 -3.10 22.68
C ALA A 115 3.41 -3.25 22.26
N LEU A 116 3.68 -3.73 21.05
CA LEU A 116 5.04 -3.86 20.50
C LEU A 116 5.80 -2.53 20.52
N ALA A 117 5.12 -1.44 20.16
CA ALA A 117 5.73 -0.11 20.19
C ALA A 117 5.99 0.40 21.62
N ALA A 118 5.22 -0.06 22.62
CA ALA A 118 5.46 0.26 24.03
C ALA A 118 6.66 -0.51 24.60
N PHE A 119 6.91 -1.72 24.13
CA PHE A 119 8.10 -2.50 24.48
C PHE A 119 9.38 -2.03 23.79
N LEU A 120 9.28 -1.17 22.77
CA LEU A 120 10.44 -0.69 22.04
C LEU A 120 11.20 0.38 22.86
N PRO A 121 12.51 0.21 23.12
CA PRO A 121 13.30 1.19 23.84
C PRO A 121 13.25 2.56 23.15
N ARG A 122 12.93 3.61 23.91
CA ARG A 122 12.93 4.99 23.41
C ARG A 122 14.34 5.38 23.00
N GLN A 123 14.62 5.32 21.70
CA GLN A 123 15.83 5.92 21.14
C GLN A 123 15.67 7.43 21.26
N ARG A 124 16.55 8.10 22.02
CA ARG A 124 16.53 9.56 22.16
C ARG A 124 16.65 10.16 20.75
N PRO A 125 15.77 11.11 20.37
CA PRO A 125 15.97 11.86 19.13
C PRO A 125 17.38 12.46 19.19
N ALA A 126 18.26 12.05 18.28
CA ALA A 126 19.56 12.70 18.15
C ALA A 126 19.29 14.20 17.96
N PRO A 127 20.03 15.11 18.65
CA PRO A 127 19.82 16.53 18.52
C PRO A 127 19.74 16.88 17.04
N SER A 128 18.62 17.50 16.65
CA SER A 128 18.39 18.01 15.31
C SER A 128 19.70 18.56 14.76
N GLN A 129 20.30 17.86 13.79
CA GLN A 129 21.50 18.35 13.12
C GLN A 129 21.09 19.67 12.47
N ARG A 130 21.43 20.76 13.17
CA ARG A 130 21.31 22.13 12.70
C ARG A 130 21.87 22.17 11.29
N ALA A 131 21.06 22.67 10.37
CA ALA A 131 21.49 23.11 9.05
C ALA A 131 22.43 22.13 8.35
N HIS A 132 21.86 21.07 7.77
CA HIS A 132 22.50 20.46 6.62
C HIS A 132 22.61 21.57 5.56
N ARG A 133 23.79 22.22 5.48
CA ARG A 133 24.20 22.98 4.30
C ARG A 133 23.82 22.09 3.12
N PRO A 134 23.05 22.58 2.13
CA PRO A 134 22.78 21.78 0.95
C PRO A 134 24.13 21.50 0.29
N SER A 135 24.68 20.31 0.55
CA SER A 135 25.67 19.68 -0.30
C SER A 135 24.96 19.59 -1.64
N ARG A 136 25.42 20.42 -2.59
CA ARG A 136 24.89 20.47 -3.96
C ARG A 136 24.49 19.06 -4.36
N PRO A 137 23.23 18.81 -4.77
CA PRO A 137 22.88 17.50 -5.25
C PRO A 137 23.87 17.21 -6.36
N ARG A 138 24.72 16.19 -6.17
CA ARG A 138 25.49 15.61 -7.26
C ARG A 138 24.42 15.04 -8.16
N GLN A 139 23.99 15.89 -9.08
CA GLN A 139 22.94 15.69 -10.03
C GLN A 139 23.35 14.46 -10.82
N GLN A 140 22.87 13.32 -10.35
CA GLN A 140 22.92 12.07 -11.06
C GLN A 140 22.14 12.39 -12.33
N ARG A 141 22.91 12.67 -13.39
CA ARG A 141 22.46 12.92 -14.75
C ARG A 141 21.69 11.68 -15.17
N GLN A 142 20.42 11.63 -14.79
CA GLN A 142 19.47 10.70 -15.36
C GLN A 142 19.06 11.34 -16.68
N PRO A 143 19.46 10.78 -17.83
CA PRO A 143 19.06 11.32 -19.11
C PRO A 143 17.53 11.20 -19.19
N ARG A 144 16.82 12.33 -19.12
CA ARG A 144 15.36 12.50 -19.29
C ARG A 144 14.81 11.88 -20.58
N ASN A 145 15.67 11.35 -21.44
CA ASN A 145 15.43 10.99 -22.83
C ASN A 145 15.59 9.48 -23.09
N ALA A 146 16.03 8.68 -22.10
CA ALA A 146 16.22 7.24 -22.28
C ALA A 146 14.88 6.48 -22.42
N TRP A 147 13.84 6.94 -21.72
CA TRP A 147 12.51 6.33 -21.79
C TRP A 147 11.81 6.60 -23.13
N HIS A 148 11.90 7.83 -23.66
CA HIS A 148 11.32 8.18 -24.96
C HIS A 148 12.03 7.50 -26.14
N THR A 149 13.34 7.24 -26.04
CA THR A 149 14.07 6.52 -27.10
C THR A 149 13.83 5.01 -27.05
N ALA A 150 13.66 4.43 -25.87
CA ALA A 150 13.31 3.01 -25.72
C ALA A 150 11.90 2.70 -26.25
N SER A 151 10.90 3.54 -25.96
CA SER A 151 9.53 3.37 -26.48
C SER A 151 9.46 3.47 -28.00
N THR A 152 10.21 4.40 -28.60
CA THR A 152 10.23 4.59 -30.07
C THR A 152 10.97 3.44 -30.78
N ARG A 153 12.08 2.94 -30.21
CA ARG A 153 12.78 1.76 -30.77
C ARG A 153 11.93 0.50 -30.70
N LEU A 154 11.20 0.28 -29.60
CA LEU A 154 10.29 -0.86 -29.46
C LEU A 154 9.11 -0.77 -30.45
N SER A 155 8.55 0.43 -30.68
CA SER A 155 7.52 0.63 -31.72
C SER A 155 8.04 0.40 -33.13
N CYS A 156 9.23 0.89 -33.49
CA CYS A 156 9.83 0.64 -34.82
C CYS A 156 10.17 -0.84 -35.06
N ILE A 157 10.65 -1.56 -34.03
CA ILE A 157 10.90 -3.00 -34.13
C ILE A 157 9.58 -3.76 -34.31
N ARG A 158 8.51 -3.33 -33.62
CA ARG A 158 7.20 -3.97 -33.70
C ARG A 158 6.57 -3.78 -35.10
N LEU A 159 6.62 -2.57 -35.66
CA LEU A 159 6.15 -2.28 -37.02
C LEU A 159 6.94 -3.03 -38.11
N ARG A 160 8.28 -3.06 -37.99
CA ARG A 160 9.12 -3.82 -38.94
C ARG A 160 8.86 -5.34 -38.88
N ARG A 161 8.39 -5.85 -37.73
CA ARG A 161 8.02 -7.27 -37.58
C ARG A 161 6.66 -7.59 -38.20
N GLU A 162 5.76 -6.61 -38.30
CA GLU A 162 4.46 -6.76 -38.97
C GLU A 162 4.63 -6.75 -40.50
N ASP A 163 5.51 -5.92 -41.05
CA ASP A 163 5.81 -5.91 -42.49
C ASP A 163 6.56 -7.17 -42.98
N ALA A 164 7.32 -7.81 -42.09
CA ALA A 164 8.07 -9.02 -42.40
C ALA A 164 7.24 -10.32 -42.27
N MET A 165 5.95 -10.24 -41.91
CA MET A 165 5.11 -11.43 -41.85
C MET A 165 4.52 -11.73 -43.24
N PRO A 166 4.96 -12.81 -43.93
CA PRO A 166 4.38 -13.18 -45.22
C PRO A 166 2.90 -13.50 -45.02
N ARG A 167 2.03 -12.80 -45.76
CA ARG A 167 0.60 -13.10 -45.93
C ARG A 167 0.43 -14.59 -46.28
N ARG A 168 0.28 -15.44 -45.26
CA ARG A 168 -0.13 -16.84 -45.41
C ARG A 168 -1.59 -16.83 -45.87
N ARG A 169 -1.73 -16.97 -47.19
CA ARG A 169 -2.87 -17.51 -47.95
C ARG A 169 -4.11 -17.81 -47.10
N ARG A 170 -5.03 -16.84 -47.04
CA ARG A 170 -6.46 -17.13 -46.89
C ARG A 170 -7.10 -17.01 -48.28
N GLY A 171 -7.25 -18.16 -48.94
CA GLY A 171 -7.91 -18.28 -50.22
C GLY A 171 -7.92 -19.73 -50.67
N CYS A 172 -9.14 -20.26 -50.90
CA CYS A 172 -9.48 -21.52 -51.56
C CYS A 172 -9.47 -22.82 -50.72
N ARG A 173 -10.58 -23.05 -50.00
CA ARG A 173 -11.32 -24.32 -49.97
C ARG A 173 -12.82 -23.96 -49.96
N LEU A 174 -13.53 -24.11 -51.07
CA LEU A 174 -14.16 -25.34 -51.60
C LEU A 174 -15.61 -25.49 -51.11
N HIS A 175 -16.57 -25.19 -52.00
CA HIS A 175 -17.72 -26.02 -52.39
C HIS A 175 -18.57 -25.17 -53.37
N SER A 176 -18.56 -25.43 -54.69
CA SER A 176 -19.19 -26.54 -55.43
C SER A 176 -20.71 -26.43 -55.48
N ASN A 177 -21.20 -26.32 -56.72
CA ASN A 177 -22.45 -26.87 -57.26
C ASN A 177 -23.75 -26.57 -56.49
#